data_AF-D1PC39-F1
#
_entry.id   AF-D1PC39-F1
#
_cell.length_a   1.000
_cell.length_b   1.000
_cell.length_c   1.000
_cell.angle_alpha   90.00
_cell.angle_beta   90.00
_cell.angle_gamma   90.00
#
_symmetry.space_group_name_H-M   'P 1'
#
loop_
_entity.id
_entity.type
_entity.pdbx_description
1 polymer ?
#
loop_
_entity_poly.entity_id
_entity_poly.type
_entity_poly.pdbx_seq_one_letter_code
_entity_poly.pdbx_strand_id
1 'polypeptide(L)'
;MINYSIVMRSVNANLLEINQAKSRINQAKKEGKTPDPKDLELVKTEKQNAFAISQYTDIMTIEKFAKHITSHGSVYSRADISAILYIAVDCMREMLLEGKKIRLGDLGDFSLLLTSKGAEDADKFTAQNITGVKVQWEPGQEFKNLRDDAEFNLVASRSAQAAVIKAIKEGKTNVDLNAPTTPDNTPGGSTPGGSNTGQTGSEGQGSESGGGTGDTGDGLE
;
A
#
# COMPACT_ATOMS: atom_id res chain seq x y z
N MET A 1 -14.44 17.80 -4.83
CA MET A 1 -14.32 17.65 -3.37
C MET A 1 -13.57 16.36 -3.02
N ILE A 2 -12.48 16.46 -2.26
CA ILE A 2 -11.64 15.36 -1.78
C ILE A 2 -12.07 14.99 -0.36
N ASN A 3 -12.45 13.74 -0.15
CA ASN A 3 -12.75 13.22 1.18
C ASN A 3 -11.45 12.87 1.92
N TYR A 4 -11.37 13.25 3.19
CA TYR A 4 -10.26 12.87 4.06
C TYR A 4 -10.76 12.48 5.45
N SER A 5 -10.00 11.63 6.14
CA SER A 5 -10.17 11.33 7.56
C SER A 5 -8.91 11.74 8.33
N ILE A 6 -9.00 11.75 9.65
CA ILE A 6 -7.89 12.10 10.54
C ILE A 6 -7.40 10.84 11.24
N VAL A 7 -6.08 10.63 11.26
CA VAL A 7 -5.45 9.61 12.10
C VAL A 7 -4.43 10.23 13.03
N MET A 8 -4.28 9.65 14.21
CA MET A 8 -3.19 9.98 15.12
C MET A 8 -1.99 9.08 14.81
N ARG A 9 -0.80 9.67 14.62
CA ARG A 9 0.46 8.93 14.48
C ARG A 9 1.51 9.50 15.41
N SER A 10 2.34 8.61 15.95
CA SER A 10 3.48 8.96 16.78
C SER A 10 4.54 9.71 15.96
N VAL A 11 5.14 10.75 16.53
CA VAL A 11 6.14 11.59 15.85
C VAL A 11 7.49 11.64 16.59
N ASN A 12 7.69 10.71 17.53
CA ASN A 12 8.90 10.62 18.33
C ASN A 12 10.11 10.14 17.49
N ALA A 13 11.29 10.72 17.73
CA ALA A 13 12.53 10.25 17.11
C ALA A 13 12.89 8.81 17.53
N ASN A 14 12.61 8.44 18.77
CA ASN A 14 12.81 7.11 19.35
C ASN A 14 11.57 6.20 19.20
N LEU A 15 10.80 6.34 18.11
CA LEU A 15 9.56 5.60 17.89
C LEU A 15 9.74 4.08 17.95
N LEU A 16 10.87 3.56 17.47
CA LEU A 16 11.15 2.13 17.51
C LEU A 16 11.17 1.59 18.95
N GLU A 17 11.86 2.29 19.85
CA GLU A 17 11.99 1.93 21.25
C GLU A 17 10.63 2.01 21.97
N ILE A 18 9.86 3.06 21.70
CA ILE A 18 8.50 3.23 22.23
C ILE A 18 7.61 2.07 21.79
N ASN A 19 7.67 1.67 20.52
CA ASN A 19 6.86 0.56 20.00
C ASN A 19 7.29 -0.79 20.58
N GLN A 20 8.60 -1.02 20.79
CA GLN A 20 9.09 -2.20 21.49
C GLN A 20 8.62 -2.23 22.95
N ALA A 21 8.64 -1.08 23.65
CA ALA A 21 8.12 -0.98 25.02
C ALA A 21 6.62 -1.27 25.10
N LYS A 22 5.81 -0.75 24.17
CA LYS A 22 4.38 -1.11 24.05
C LYS A 22 4.18 -2.61 23.87
N SER A 23 4.99 -3.25 23.04
CA SER A 23 4.94 -4.70 22.81
C SER A 23 5.23 -5.47 24.11
N ARG A 24 6.31 -5.10 24.83
CA ARG A 24 6.67 -5.70 26.13
C ARG A 24 5.58 -5.49 27.19
N ILE A 25 5.00 -4.30 27.29
CA ILE A 25 3.89 -4.01 28.22
C ILE A 25 2.68 -4.90 27.90
N ASN A 26 2.31 -5.02 26.63
CA ASN A 26 1.17 -5.84 26.23
C ASN A 26 1.41 -7.33 26.52
N GLN A 27 2.64 -7.81 26.33
CA GLN A 27 3.02 -9.18 26.69
C GLN A 27 2.94 -9.41 28.19
N ALA A 28 3.52 -8.51 29.01
CA ALA A 28 3.45 -8.62 30.47
C ALA A 28 2.00 -8.68 30.97
N LYS A 29 1.12 -7.82 30.43
CA LYS A 29 -0.32 -7.83 30.75
C LYS A 29 -0.99 -9.15 30.38
N LYS A 30 -0.68 -9.73 29.21
CA LYS A 30 -1.22 -11.04 28.78
C LYS A 30 -0.75 -12.18 29.68
N GLU A 31 0.47 -12.11 30.18
CA GLU A 31 1.07 -13.09 31.10
C GLU A 31 0.66 -12.87 32.58
N GLY A 32 -0.19 -11.88 32.88
CA GLY A 32 -0.57 -11.54 34.25
C GLY A 32 0.55 -10.93 35.09
N LYS A 33 1.66 -10.52 34.47
CA LYS A 33 2.81 -9.89 35.11
C LYS A 33 2.65 -8.38 35.15
N THR A 34 3.25 -7.75 36.16
CA THR A 34 3.33 -6.30 36.24
C THR A 34 4.31 -5.78 35.17
N PRO A 35 3.90 -4.82 34.30
CA PRO A 35 4.81 -4.24 33.31
C PRO A 35 5.99 -3.51 33.94
N ASP A 36 7.13 -3.48 33.24
CA ASP A 36 8.33 -2.75 33.69
C ASP A 36 8.01 -1.24 33.82
N PRO A 37 8.27 -0.60 34.97
CA PRO A 37 8.10 0.84 35.16
C PRO A 37 8.82 1.70 34.10
N LYS A 38 10.00 1.27 33.62
CA LYS A 38 10.75 2.00 32.58
C LYS A 38 10.02 1.98 31.25
N ASP A 39 9.42 0.85 30.89
CA ASP A 39 8.62 0.76 29.67
C ASP A 39 7.37 1.64 29.78
N LEU A 40 6.73 1.68 30.95
CA LEU A 40 5.59 2.55 31.20
C LEU A 40 5.96 4.03 31.10
N GLU A 41 7.07 4.46 31.70
CA GLU A 41 7.60 5.82 31.58
C GLU A 41 7.94 6.16 30.13
N LEU A 42 8.61 5.25 29.41
CA LEU A 42 8.97 5.45 28.01
C LEU A 42 7.74 5.64 27.13
N VAL A 43 6.69 4.83 27.31
CA VAL A 43 5.45 4.98 26.54
C VAL A 43 4.73 6.30 26.85
N LYS A 44 4.82 6.84 28.07
CA LYS A 44 4.26 8.17 28.38
C LYS A 44 4.95 9.31 27.62
N THR A 45 6.19 9.11 27.16
CA THR A 45 6.88 10.10 26.32
C THR A 45 6.36 10.15 24.88
N GLU A 46 5.47 9.22 24.49
CA GLU A 46 4.88 9.21 23.17
C GLU A 46 4.10 10.50 22.90
N LYS A 47 4.47 11.17 21.82
CA LYS A 47 3.76 12.31 21.26
C LYS A 47 3.10 11.87 19.96
N GLN A 48 1.80 12.10 19.87
CA GLN A 48 1.05 11.87 18.65
C GLN A 48 0.59 13.19 18.04
N ASN A 49 0.64 13.25 16.71
CA ASN A 49 0.07 14.34 15.92
C ASN A 49 -1.08 13.79 15.06
N ALA A 50 -2.01 14.68 14.73
CA ALA A 50 -3.08 14.41 13.79
C ALA A 50 -2.59 14.56 12.34
N PHE A 51 -2.95 13.62 11.47
CA PHE A 51 -2.62 13.62 10.05
C PHE A 51 -3.86 13.34 9.21
N ALA A 52 -3.97 14.00 8.05
CA ALA A 52 -5.01 13.72 7.08
C ALA A 52 -4.67 12.46 6.27
N ILE A 53 -5.68 11.63 5.99
CA ILE A 53 -5.60 10.49 5.06
C ILE A 53 -6.76 10.59 4.07
N SER A 54 -6.45 10.58 2.77
CA SER A 54 -7.46 10.53 1.70
C SER A 54 -8.39 9.33 1.85
N GLN A 55 -9.69 9.56 1.69
CA GLN A 55 -10.71 8.51 1.71
C GLN A 55 -11.34 8.41 0.32
N TYR A 56 -11.18 7.27 -0.33
CA TYR A 56 -11.73 7.04 -1.66
C TYR A 56 -13.20 6.58 -1.57
N THR A 57 -14.05 7.20 -2.39
CA THR A 57 -15.47 6.84 -2.51
C THR A 57 -15.67 5.60 -3.38
N ASP A 58 -14.86 5.44 -4.42
CA ASP A 58 -14.92 4.35 -5.38
C ASP A 58 -13.53 4.06 -5.97
N ILE A 59 -13.37 2.90 -6.60
CA ILE A 59 -12.21 2.52 -7.41
C ILE A 59 -12.57 2.71 -8.89
N MET A 60 -11.80 3.55 -9.57
CA MET A 60 -11.93 3.80 -11.01
C MET A 60 -11.11 2.78 -11.80
N THR A 61 -11.77 1.69 -12.20
CA THR A 61 -11.19 0.70 -13.13
C THR A 61 -11.08 1.26 -14.54
N ILE A 62 -10.28 0.62 -15.43
CA ILE A 62 -10.21 1.00 -16.86
C ILE A 62 -11.62 1.06 -17.46
N GLU A 63 -12.48 0.11 -17.16
CA GLU A 63 -13.85 0.08 -17.66
C GLU A 63 -14.69 1.29 -17.22
N LYS A 64 -14.65 1.62 -15.92
CA LYS A 64 -15.37 2.78 -15.38
C LYS A 64 -14.79 4.09 -15.91
N PHE A 65 -13.47 4.17 -16.02
CA PHE A 65 -12.77 5.35 -16.51
C PHE A 65 -13.02 5.57 -18.00
N ALA A 66 -12.95 4.53 -18.83
CA ALA A 66 -13.31 4.59 -20.24
C ALA A 66 -14.77 5.05 -20.42
N LYS A 67 -15.69 4.53 -19.61
CA LYS A 67 -17.08 5.01 -19.61
C LYS A 67 -17.17 6.50 -19.25
N HIS A 68 -16.40 6.95 -18.26
CA HIS A 68 -16.35 8.37 -17.91
C HIS A 68 -15.80 9.23 -19.05
N ILE A 69 -14.74 8.80 -19.73
CA ILE A 69 -14.20 9.50 -20.92
C ILE A 69 -15.28 9.61 -22.00
N THR A 70 -16.03 8.54 -22.28
CA THR A 70 -17.13 8.61 -23.26
C THR A 70 -18.21 9.63 -22.89
N SER A 71 -18.46 9.85 -21.59
CA SER A 71 -19.47 10.82 -21.14
C SER A 71 -19.07 12.29 -21.40
N HIS A 72 -17.80 12.56 -21.71
CA HIS A 72 -17.29 13.88 -22.09
C HIS A 72 -17.30 14.11 -23.61
N GLY A 73 -18.12 13.37 -24.36
CA GLY A 73 -18.32 13.60 -25.80
C GLY A 73 -17.28 12.96 -26.72
N SER A 74 -16.53 11.97 -26.23
CA SER A 74 -15.61 11.19 -27.07
C SER A 74 -16.36 10.48 -28.20
N VAL A 75 -15.82 10.56 -29.42
CA VAL A 75 -16.31 9.80 -30.58
C VAL A 75 -15.95 8.31 -30.52
N TYR A 76 -14.93 7.96 -29.74
CA TYR A 76 -14.52 6.57 -29.52
C TYR A 76 -15.43 5.89 -28.51
N SER A 77 -15.77 4.64 -28.77
CA SER A 77 -16.59 3.86 -27.86
C SER A 77 -15.82 3.53 -26.58
N ARG A 78 -16.56 3.16 -25.53
CA ARG A 78 -15.98 2.65 -24.29
C ARG A 78 -15.07 1.45 -24.54
N ALA A 79 -15.43 0.59 -25.49
CA ALA A 79 -14.65 -0.60 -25.83
C ALA A 79 -13.31 -0.20 -26.47
N ASP A 80 -13.33 0.73 -27.43
CA ASP A 80 -12.12 1.21 -28.12
C ASP A 80 -11.16 1.89 -27.14
N ILE A 81 -11.67 2.78 -26.28
CA ILE A 81 -10.87 3.45 -25.26
C ILE A 81 -10.24 2.44 -24.29
N SER A 82 -11.02 1.45 -23.86
CA SER A 82 -10.50 0.40 -22.98
C SER A 82 -9.37 -0.38 -23.66
N ALA A 83 -9.56 -0.76 -24.92
CA ALA A 83 -8.55 -1.47 -25.70
C ALA A 83 -7.26 -0.65 -25.84
N ILE A 84 -7.38 0.65 -26.15
CA ILE A 84 -6.22 1.56 -26.25
C ILE A 84 -5.50 1.66 -24.90
N LEU A 85 -6.22 1.79 -23.79
CA LEU A 85 -5.61 1.86 -22.46
C LEU A 85 -4.87 0.56 -22.09
N TYR A 86 -5.40 -0.61 -22.46
CA TYR A 86 -4.69 -1.88 -22.26
C TYR A 86 -3.42 -1.96 -23.12
N ILE A 87 -3.52 -1.64 -24.41
CA ILE A 87 -2.35 -1.65 -25.32
C ILE A 87 -1.27 -0.66 -24.85
N ALA A 88 -1.68 0.51 -24.35
CA ALA A 88 -0.75 1.50 -23.81
C ALA A 88 0.10 0.94 -22.66
N VAL A 89 -0.46 0.08 -21.80
CA VAL A 89 0.30 -0.56 -20.71
C VAL A 89 1.43 -1.43 -21.29
N ASP A 90 1.15 -2.23 -22.30
CA ASP A 90 2.14 -3.10 -22.95
C ASP A 90 3.23 -2.27 -23.65
N CYS A 91 2.83 -1.28 -24.44
CA CYS A 91 3.78 -0.39 -25.12
C CYS A 91 4.66 0.40 -24.11
N MET A 92 4.07 0.89 -23.02
CA MET A 92 4.84 1.60 -21.99
C MET A 92 5.86 0.68 -21.33
N ARG A 93 5.48 -0.56 -21.07
CA ARG A 93 6.37 -1.57 -20.51
C ARG A 93 7.55 -1.85 -21.43
N GLU A 94 7.32 -2.01 -22.72
CA GLU A 94 8.36 -2.23 -23.74
C GLU A 94 9.33 -1.05 -23.79
N MET A 95 8.82 0.17 -23.97
CA MET A 95 9.65 1.36 -24.09
C MET A 95 10.51 1.59 -22.83
N LEU A 96 9.97 1.37 -21.64
CA LEU A 96 10.73 1.51 -20.39
C LEU A 96 11.84 0.45 -20.27
N LEU A 97 11.57 -0.81 -20.65
CA LEU A 97 12.59 -1.87 -20.63
C LEU A 97 13.69 -1.66 -21.67
N GLU A 98 13.38 -0.95 -22.76
CA GLU A 98 14.38 -0.47 -23.72
C GLU A 98 15.18 0.75 -23.22
N GLY A 99 14.97 1.17 -21.97
CA GLY A 99 15.66 2.31 -21.36
C GLY A 99 15.14 3.68 -21.80
N LYS A 100 13.99 3.75 -22.48
CA LYS A 100 13.40 5.00 -22.95
C LYS A 100 12.54 5.62 -21.86
N LYS A 101 12.71 6.94 -21.64
CA LYS A 101 11.78 7.75 -20.87
C LYS A 101 10.56 8.09 -21.72
N ILE A 102 9.36 7.92 -21.18
CA ILE A 102 8.10 8.21 -21.88
C ILE A 102 7.56 9.54 -21.36
N ARG A 103 7.30 10.49 -22.27
CA ARG A 103 6.72 11.81 -21.96
C ARG A 103 5.38 11.95 -22.66
N LEU A 104 4.30 12.09 -21.89
CA LEU A 104 2.92 12.16 -22.40
C LEU A 104 2.28 13.53 -22.10
N GLY A 105 3.03 14.61 -22.35
CA GLY A 105 2.54 15.98 -22.17
C GLY A 105 2.05 16.24 -20.74
N ASP A 106 0.82 16.76 -20.62
CA ASP A 106 0.21 17.11 -19.33
C ASP A 106 -0.07 15.90 -18.43
N LEU A 107 -0.10 14.68 -18.98
CA LEU A 107 -0.16 13.46 -18.17
C LEU A 107 1.13 13.25 -17.37
N GLY A 108 2.27 13.71 -17.89
CA GLY A 108 3.56 13.65 -17.21
C GLY A 108 4.54 12.65 -17.81
N ASP A 109 5.59 12.39 -17.03
CA ASP A 109 6.78 11.67 -17.44
C ASP A 109 6.88 10.33 -16.69
N PHE A 110 7.09 9.23 -17.42
CA PHE A 110 7.34 7.90 -16.87
C PHE A 110 8.79 7.48 -17.14
N SER A 111 9.49 7.05 -16.10
CA SER A 111 10.92 6.67 -16.15
C SER A 111 11.23 5.52 -15.18
N LEU A 112 12.42 4.94 -15.28
CA LEU A 112 12.89 3.89 -14.38
C LEU A 112 13.73 4.45 -13.23
N LEU A 113 13.49 3.94 -12.02
CA LEU A 113 14.32 4.12 -10.84
C LEU A 113 14.94 2.77 -10.45
N LEU A 114 16.26 2.77 -10.26
CA LEU A 114 17.02 1.58 -9.85
C LEU A 114 17.31 1.63 -8.34
N THR A 115 17.20 0.48 -7.69
CA THR A 115 17.69 0.25 -6.33
C THR A 115 18.80 -0.78 -6.40
N SER A 116 19.91 -0.54 -5.71
CA SER A 116 21.06 -1.44 -5.71
C SER A 116 21.69 -1.59 -4.33
N LYS A 117 22.43 -2.69 -4.16
CA LYS A 117 23.45 -2.82 -3.11
C LYS A 117 24.75 -2.18 -3.62
N GLY A 118 25.42 -1.40 -2.76
CA GLY A 118 26.74 -0.86 -3.07
C GLY A 118 27.76 -1.96 -3.37
N ALA A 119 28.70 -1.67 -4.27
CA ALA A 119 29.93 -2.45 -4.46
C ALA A 119 31.10 -1.72 -3.80
N GLU A 120 32.20 -2.42 -3.57
CA GLU A 120 33.41 -1.84 -2.95
C GLU A 120 34.03 -0.72 -3.83
N ASP A 121 34.02 -0.92 -5.15
CA ASP A 121 34.49 0.02 -6.16
C ASP A 121 33.67 -0.12 -7.45
N ALA A 122 33.89 0.79 -8.41
CA ALA A 122 33.13 0.86 -9.66
C ALA A 122 33.34 -0.38 -10.55
N ASP A 123 34.56 -0.93 -10.58
CA ASP A 123 34.91 -2.07 -11.43
C ASP A 123 34.25 -3.38 -10.95
N LYS A 124 33.95 -3.47 -9.65
CA LYS A 124 33.20 -4.59 -9.05
C LYS A 124 31.69 -4.44 -9.13
N PHE A 125 31.17 -3.30 -9.60
CA PHE A 125 29.73 -3.12 -9.76
C PHE A 125 29.22 -3.87 -10.99
N THR A 126 28.20 -4.69 -10.80
CA THR A 126 27.59 -5.51 -11.86
C THR A 126 26.07 -5.36 -11.84
N ALA A 127 25.38 -5.88 -12.86
CA ALA A 127 23.91 -5.88 -12.88
C ALA A 127 23.29 -6.62 -11.69
N GLN A 128 24.00 -7.59 -11.10
CA GLN A 128 23.59 -8.34 -9.91
C GLN A 128 23.49 -7.47 -8.66
N ASN A 129 24.19 -6.33 -8.64
CA ASN A 129 24.06 -5.35 -7.56
C ASN A 129 22.68 -4.65 -7.60
N ILE A 130 22.01 -4.60 -8.75
CA ILE A 130 20.68 -4.00 -8.89
C ILE A 130 19.65 -4.96 -8.30
N THR A 131 19.01 -4.55 -7.21
CA THR A 131 18.03 -5.36 -6.46
C THR A 131 16.59 -4.97 -6.76
N GLY A 132 16.36 -3.89 -7.53
CA GLY A 132 15.02 -3.47 -7.88
C GLY A 132 14.98 -2.48 -9.03
N VAL A 133 13.94 -2.62 -9.85
CA VAL A 133 13.57 -1.68 -10.91
C VAL A 133 12.14 -1.24 -10.62
N LYS A 134 11.92 0.07 -10.54
CA LYS A 134 10.59 0.66 -10.31
C LYS A 134 10.29 1.67 -11.40
N VAL A 135 9.01 1.81 -11.75
CA VAL A 135 8.56 2.93 -12.58
C VAL A 135 8.30 4.12 -11.66
N GLN A 136 8.87 5.26 -12.01
CA GLN A 136 8.60 6.56 -11.41
C GLN A 136 7.74 7.36 -12.39
N TRP A 137 6.66 7.93 -11.87
CA TRP A 137 5.87 8.94 -12.56
C TRP A 137 6.15 10.32 -11.96
N GLU A 138 6.46 11.27 -12.81
CA GLU A 138 6.51 12.69 -12.47
C GLU A 138 5.27 13.38 -13.06
N PRO A 139 4.40 14.00 -12.24
CA PRO A 139 3.17 14.61 -12.72
C PRO A 139 3.43 15.74 -13.71
N GLY A 140 2.65 15.76 -14.79
CA GLY A 140 2.60 16.90 -15.71
C GLY A 140 1.93 18.12 -15.08
N GLN A 141 1.88 19.23 -15.82
CA GLN A 141 1.55 20.54 -15.27
C GLN A 141 0.16 20.60 -14.64
N GLU A 142 -0.84 19.97 -15.27
CA GLU A 142 -2.23 19.92 -14.81
C GLU A 142 -2.40 19.23 -13.44
N PHE A 143 -1.43 18.43 -12.99
CA PHE A 143 -1.50 17.69 -11.73
C PHE A 143 -0.68 18.33 -10.59
N LYS A 144 0.12 19.36 -10.86
CA LYS A 144 1.04 19.94 -9.84
C LYS A 144 0.32 20.81 -8.81
N ASN A 145 -0.78 21.45 -9.20
CA ASN A 145 -1.47 22.45 -8.37
C ASN A 145 -2.84 21.99 -7.85
N LEU A 146 -3.10 20.66 -7.80
CA LEU A 146 -4.39 20.11 -7.36
C LEU A 146 -4.86 20.63 -5.99
N ARG A 147 -3.94 21.06 -5.12
CA ARG A 147 -4.28 21.61 -3.80
C ARG A 147 -5.08 22.91 -3.88
N ASP A 148 -4.83 23.73 -4.90
CA ASP A 148 -5.42 25.05 -5.05
C ASP A 148 -6.88 24.94 -5.50
N ASP A 149 -7.18 23.94 -6.34
CA ASP A 149 -8.54 23.65 -6.83
C ASP A 149 -9.31 22.64 -5.94
N ALA A 150 -8.66 22.08 -4.91
CA ALA A 150 -9.27 21.08 -4.06
C ALA A 150 -10.14 21.70 -2.95
N GLU A 151 -11.41 21.30 -2.94
CA GLU A 151 -12.28 21.40 -1.76
C GLU A 151 -12.14 20.16 -0.88
N PHE A 152 -12.07 20.32 0.44
CA PHE A 152 -11.86 19.21 1.39
C PHE A 152 -13.11 18.92 2.21
N ASN A 153 -13.42 17.63 2.34
CA ASN A 153 -14.53 17.15 3.13
C ASN A 153 -14.06 16.13 4.17
N LEU A 154 -14.27 16.46 5.45
CA LEU A 154 -13.94 15.57 6.54
C LEU A 154 -15.00 14.47 6.64
N VAL A 155 -14.57 13.23 6.56
CA VAL A 155 -15.43 12.05 6.70
C VAL A 155 -14.84 11.07 7.70
N ALA A 156 -15.69 10.20 8.27
CA ALA A 156 -15.21 9.06 9.05
C ALA A 156 -14.35 8.14 8.17
N SER A 157 -13.29 7.55 8.74
CA SER A 157 -12.49 6.56 8.02
C SER A 157 -13.34 5.33 7.65
N ARG A 158 -12.92 4.57 6.63
CA ARG A 158 -13.61 3.32 6.27
C ARG A 158 -13.68 2.32 7.43
N SER A 159 -12.62 2.23 8.24
CA SER A 159 -12.61 1.38 9.43
C SER A 159 -13.62 1.86 10.49
N ALA A 160 -13.71 3.16 10.73
CA ALA A 160 -14.70 3.73 11.65
C ALA A 160 -16.13 3.51 11.14
N GLN A 161 -16.38 3.73 9.85
CA GLN A 161 -17.67 3.46 9.22
C GLN A 161 -18.06 1.98 9.39
N ALA A 162 -17.14 1.04 9.11
CA ALA A 162 -17.38 -0.38 9.28
C ALA A 162 -17.68 -0.77 10.75
N ALA A 163 -16.93 -0.20 11.69
CA ALA A 163 -17.14 -0.43 13.12
C ALA A 163 -18.52 0.08 13.60
N VAL A 164 -18.94 1.26 13.13
CA VAL A 164 -20.26 1.83 13.39
C VAL A 164 -21.37 0.95 12.81
N ILE A 165 -21.25 0.53 11.54
CA ILE A 165 -22.22 -0.34 10.89
C ILE A 165 -22.35 -1.68 11.64
N LYS A 166 -21.23 -2.26 12.07
CA LYS A 166 -21.21 -3.48 12.87
C LYS A 166 -21.92 -3.29 14.21
N ALA A 167 -21.62 -2.23 14.95
CA ALA A 167 -22.26 -1.94 16.22
C ALA A 167 -23.77 -1.74 16.09
N ILE A 168 -24.23 -1.01 15.06
CA ILE A 168 -25.65 -0.81 14.78
C ILE A 168 -26.34 -2.16 14.51
N LYS A 169 -25.75 -3.02 13.68
CA LYS A 169 -26.28 -4.36 13.40
C LYS A 169 -26.34 -5.25 14.64
N GLU A 170 -25.42 -5.08 15.58
CA GLU A 170 -25.37 -5.80 16.87
C GLU A 170 -26.24 -5.15 17.96
N GLY A 171 -26.97 -4.06 17.67
CA GLY A 171 -27.79 -3.33 18.64
C GLY A 171 -26.98 -2.58 19.72
N LYS A 172 -25.68 -2.35 19.48
CA LYS A 172 -24.80 -1.61 20.39
C LYS A 172 -24.92 -0.11 20.15
N THR A 173 -24.91 0.66 21.23
CA THR A 173 -24.93 2.13 21.20
C THR A 173 -23.55 2.76 21.23
N ASN A 174 -22.49 1.96 21.41
CA ASN A 174 -21.10 2.42 21.53
C ASN A 174 -20.18 1.66 20.56
N VAL A 175 -19.15 2.35 20.05
CA VAL A 175 -18.14 1.83 19.14
C VAL A 175 -16.76 2.10 19.73
N ASP A 176 -15.95 1.04 19.90
CA ASP A 176 -14.53 1.20 20.21
C ASP A 176 -13.73 1.35 18.91
N LEU A 177 -13.30 2.58 18.63
CA LEU A 177 -12.51 2.91 17.44
C LEU A 177 -11.05 2.44 17.53
N ASN A 178 -10.61 1.94 18.69
CA ASN A 178 -9.26 1.40 18.91
C ASN A 178 -9.21 -0.13 18.85
N ALA A 179 -10.37 -0.79 18.76
CA ALA A 179 -10.43 -2.24 18.63
C ALA A 179 -9.81 -2.69 17.30
N PRO A 180 -9.04 -3.80 17.27
CA PRO A 180 -8.52 -4.35 16.03
C PRO A 180 -9.66 -4.62 15.06
N THR A 181 -9.67 -3.96 13.92
CA THR A 181 -10.58 -4.33 12.83
C THR A 181 -9.99 -5.56 12.15
N THR A 182 -10.75 -6.66 12.08
CA THR A 182 -10.43 -7.75 11.14
C THR A 182 -10.38 -7.16 9.73
N PRO A 183 -9.35 -7.45 8.91
CA PRO A 183 -9.31 -7.00 7.53
C PRO A 183 -10.54 -7.58 6.83
N ASP A 184 -11.47 -6.72 6.45
CA ASP A 184 -12.55 -7.11 5.56
C ASP A 184 -11.92 -7.37 4.18
N ASN A 185 -12.26 -8.48 3.54
CA ASN A 185 -11.79 -8.85 2.20
C ASN A 185 -12.42 -7.94 1.12
N THR A 186 -12.21 -6.63 1.24
CA THR A 186 -12.52 -5.68 0.18
C THR A 186 -11.30 -5.58 -0.74
N PRO A 187 -11.38 -5.98 -2.01
CA PRO A 187 -10.25 -5.86 -2.93
C PRO A 187 -9.92 -4.39 -3.15
N GLY A 188 -8.67 -4.00 -2.87
CA GLY A 188 -8.13 -2.70 -3.26
C GLY A 188 -8.05 -1.69 -2.12
N GLY A 189 -7.03 -1.85 -1.27
CA GLY A 189 -6.71 -0.88 -0.22
C GLY A 189 -5.39 -1.15 0.47
N SER A 190 -4.41 -1.74 -0.22
CA SER A 190 -3.05 -1.84 0.32
C SER A 190 -2.45 -0.43 0.34
N THR A 191 -2.44 0.17 1.52
CA THR A 191 -1.50 1.26 1.83
C THR A 191 -0.10 0.76 1.48
N PRO A 192 0.74 1.50 0.74
CA PRO A 192 2.15 1.19 0.66
C PRO A 192 2.76 1.47 2.04
N GLY A 193 2.72 0.46 2.92
CA GLY A 193 3.49 0.44 4.13
C GLY A 193 4.96 0.45 3.74
N GLY A 194 5.68 1.50 4.14
CA GLY A 194 7.14 1.50 4.15
C GLY A 194 7.60 0.32 4.99
N SER A 195 8.18 -0.69 4.34
CA SER A 195 8.72 -1.85 5.04
C SER A 195 10.16 -1.56 5.45
N ASN A 196 10.36 -1.63 6.77
CA ASN A 196 11.62 -1.74 7.47
C ASN A 196 12.55 -2.74 6.78
N THR A 197 13.73 -2.27 6.38
CA THR A 197 14.88 -3.15 6.11
C THR A 197 15.60 -3.40 7.43
N GLY A 198 15.37 -4.57 8.01
CA GLY A 198 16.00 -4.99 9.25
C GLY A 198 15.79 -6.47 9.50
N GLN A 199 16.45 -7.31 8.72
CA GLN A 199 16.65 -8.70 9.12
C GLN A 199 18.00 -9.21 8.61
N THR A 200 18.96 -9.26 9.54
CA THR A 200 20.19 -10.04 9.48
C THR A 200 19.85 -11.52 9.74
N GLY A 201 20.56 -12.42 9.05
CA GLY A 201 20.21 -13.84 8.92
C GLY A 201 20.62 -14.76 10.07
N SER A 202 20.21 -16.03 9.96
CA SER A 202 21.07 -17.23 10.13
C SER A 202 20.32 -18.51 9.73
N GLU A 203 20.92 -19.21 8.75
CA GLU A 203 21.11 -20.65 8.44
C GLU A 203 20.22 -21.81 8.96
N GLY A 204 19.98 -22.78 8.04
CA GLY A 204 19.84 -24.25 8.24
C GLY A 204 18.41 -24.76 8.52
N GLN A 205 17.83 -25.82 7.97
CA GLN A 205 18.18 -27.01 7.16
C GLN A 205 16.88 -27.35 6.36
N GLY A 206 16.85 -27.82 5.10
CA GLY A 206 17.35 -29.12 4.63
C GLY A 206 16.33 -30.25 4.87
N SER A 207 15.44 -30.53 3.90
CA SER A 207 14.90 -31.90 3.67
C SER A 207 14.22 -32.00 2.31
N GLU A 208 14.82 -32.78 1.41
CA GLU A 208 14.17 -33.39 0.25
C GLU A 208 13.30 -34.57 0.68
N SER A 209 12.25 -34.86 -0.10
CA SER A 209 11.65 -36.19 -0.32
C SER A 209 10.58 -36.00 -1.42
N GLY A 210 10.52 -36.70 -2.56
CA GLY A 210 11.18 -37.93 -2.96
C GLY A 210 10.20 -39.11 -3.07
N GLY A 211 9.50 -39.24 -4.21
CA GLY A 211 8.73 -40.45 -4.63
C GLY A 211 7.26 -40.47 -4.18
N GLY A 212 6.26 -40.96 -4.92
CA GLY A 212 6.22 -41.72 -6.16
C GLY A 212 5.04 -42.72 -6.12
N THR A 213 4.32 -42.84 -7.25
CA THR A 213 3.46 -43.96 -7.75
C THR A 213 2.00 -44.19 -7.31
N GLY A 214 1.16 -44.47 -8.35
CA GLY A 214 -0.10 -45.25 -8.35
C GLY A 214 -1.34 -44.43 -8.73
N ASP A 215 -1.71 -44.23 -10.00
CA ASP A 215 -2.28 -45.14 -11.04
C ASP A 215 -3.78 -45.49 -10.88
N THR A 216 -4.45 -45.56 -12.04
CA THR A 216 -5.86 -45.84 -12.38
C THR A 216 -6.83 -44.68 -12.14
N GLY A 217 -7.58 -44.13 -13.11
CA GLY A 217 -7.99 -44.62 -14.42
C GLY A 217 -9.52 -44.61 -14.45
N ASP A 218 -10.15 -43.70 -15.19
CA ASP A 218 -11.35 -43.99 -15.99
C ASP A 218 -11.73 -42.78 -16.84
N GLY A 219 -11.90 -43.03 -18.14
CA GLY A 219 -12.61 -42.12 -19.04
C GLY A 219 -14.09 -42.48 -19.07
N LEU A 220 -14.90 -41.57 -19.58
CA LEU A 220 -15.87 -41.80 -20.66
C LEU A 220 -16.69 -40.51 -20.88
N GLU A 221 -16.80 -40.19 -22.17
CA GLU A 221 -17.69 -39.24 -22.86
C GLU A 221 -17.58 -37.72 -22.59
#